data_AF-A0A3S0UZ40-F1
#
_entry.id   AF-A0A3S0UZ40-F1
#
_cell.length_a   1.000
_cell.length_b   1.000
_cell.length_c   1.000
_cell.angle_alpha   90.00
_cell.angle_beta   90.00
_cell.angle_gamma   90.00
#
_symmetry.space_group_name_H-M   'P 1'
#
loop_
_entity.id
_entity.type
_entity.pdbx_description
1 polymer ?
#
loop_
_entity_poly.entity_id
_entity_poly.type
_entity_poly.pdbx_seq_one_letter_code
_entity_poly.pdbx_strand_id
1 'polypeptide(L)'
;MAGESTAPVLIADIRGAQIIERFYRQCGLETIGPGRIRTGTMSRFTSLEDLFDKLLAGEPNSHQVVVSHGHAEHGLLIKFARESAFTATGAVIALLSTLADAAAKGTLAADDARLKNAATMMGVKVATAQRLVDKLNKLRARKLIIHIRGCNIGANPTLLSAYKSAMGAAAITAPNVRMVYAGINPRKPPKGISMGDLVGDVKPKMPHTRRRFFPWPENSYVGPIIIDIRDIDGHTRLDTEAFINDPALTPHWATKLNGEWKQAPKAANSTSFVLPVLWDNNESTWHAPLEEGYRRKLVMV
;
A
#
# COMPACT_ATOMS: atom_id res chain seq x y z
N MET A 1 29.32 -12.57 -5.07
CA MET A 1 27.93 -12.48 -5.54
C MET A 1 27.26 -11.35 -4.76
N ALA A 2 26.97 -10.21 -5.40
CA ALA A 2 26.20 -9.16 -4.76
C ALA A 2 24.77 -9.68 -4.58
N GLY A 3 24.25 -9.71 -3.35
CA GLY A 3 22.89 -10.15 -3.07
C GLY A 3 21.89 -9.27 -3.82
N GLU A 4 20.82 -9.87 -4.34
CA GLU A 4 19.71 -9.13 -4.95
C GLU A 4 19.15 -8.14 -3.91
N SER A 5 19.08 -6.86 -4.27
CA SER A 5 18.58 -5.82 -3.36
C SER A 5 17.10 -6.06 -3.07
N THR A 6 16.74 -6.26 -1.80
CA THR A 6 15.35 -6.46 -1.37
C THR A 6 14.85 -5.27 -0.57
N ALA A 7 13.58 -4.90 -0.74
CA ALA A 7 12.90 -3.89 0.06
C ALA A 7 12.12 -4.53 1.23
N PRO A 8 12.47 -4.27 2.50
CA PRO A 8 11.63 -4.68 3.62
C PRO A 8 10.21 -4.11 3.51
N VAL A 9 9.23 -4.86 4.01
CA VAL A 9 7.82 -4.45 4.02
C VAL A 9 7.36 -4.23 5.45
N LEU A 10 7.03 -2.99 5.76
CA LEU A 10 6.51 -2.56 7.04
C LEU A 10 4.98 -2.45 6.90
N ILE A 11 4.22 -3.24 7.65
CA ILE A 11 2.76 -3.30 7.55
C ILE A 11 2.16 -2.78 8.86
N ALA A 12 1.35 -1.73 8.77
CA ALA A 12 0.61 -1.22 9.91
C ALA A 12 -0.32 -2.29 10.49
N ASP A 13 -0.64 -2.17 11.78
CA ASP A 13 -1.69 -2.97 12.40
C ASP A 13 -3.07 -2.45 11.97
N ILE A 14 -3.51 -2.90 10.80
CA ILE A 14 -4.76 -2.50 10.15
C ILE A 14 -5.64 -3.71 9.84
N ARG A 15 -6.95 -3.52 9.76
CA ARG A 15 -7.86 -4.56 9.28
C ARG A 15 -7.46 -4.99 7.86
N GLY A 16 -7.36 -6.28 7.61
CA GLY A 16 -6.86 -6.80 6.32
C GLY A 16 -5.34 -6.95 6.25
N ALA A 17 -4.63 -6.62 7.32
CA ALA A 17 -3.27 -7.05 7.63
C ALA A 17 -2.83 -8.40 7.01
N GLN A 18 -3.66 -9.44 7.19
CA GLN A 18 -3.34 -10.81 6.76
C GLN A 18 -3.36 -11.00 5.24
N ILE A 19 -4.28 -10.32 4.53
CA ILE A 19 -4.34 -10.42 3.06
C ILE A 19 -3.13 -9.74 2.42
N ILE A 20 -2.66 -8.64 3.02
CA ILE A 20 -1.44 -7.93 2.61
C ILE A 20 -0.20 -8.82 2.81
N GLU A 21 -0.05 -9.42 3.98
CA GLU A 21 1.05 -10.36 4.23
C GLU A 21 1.02 -11.54 3.26
N ARG A 22 -0.18 -12.10 3.00
CA ARG A 22 -0.34 -13.17 2.02
C ARG A 22 0.17 -12.74 0.64
N PHE A 23 -0.18 -11.53 0.19
CA PHE A 23 0.34 -10.99 -1.06
C PHE A 23 1.87 -10.95 -1.08
N TYR A 24 2.52 -10.33 -0.09
CA TYR A 24 3.99 -10.21 -0.11
C TYR A 24 4.71 -11.55 0.08
N ARG A 25 4.15 -12.50 0.84
CA ARG A 25 4.70 -13.86 0.96
C ARG A 25 4.66 -14.62 -0.36
N GLN A 26 3.59 -14.49 -1.13
CA GLN A 26 3.37 -15.28 -2.35
C GLN A 26 3.94 -14.58 -3.59
N CYS A 27 3.72 -13.27 -3.75
CA CYS A 27 4.23 -12.49 -4.88
C CYS A 27 5.73 -12.18 -4.74
N GLY A 28 6.17 -11.74 -3.55
CA GLY A 28 7.57 -11.38 -3.31
C GLY A 28 8.10 -10.21 -4.13
N LEU A 29 7.21 -9.39 -4.71
CA LEU A 29 7.55 -8.29 -5.61
C LEU A 29 6.64 -7.08 -5.36
N GLU A 30 7.23 -5.89 -5.41
CA GLU A 30 6.54 -4.60 -5.34
C GLU A 30 6.75 -3.81 -6.63
N THR A 31 5.70 -3.18 -7.16
CA THR A 31 5.79 -2.32 -8.35
C THR A 31 6.29 -0.94 -7.95
N ILE A 32 7.39 -0.48 -8.55
CA ILE A 32 8.04 0.80 -8.23
C ILE A 32 8.30 1.60 -9.52
N GLY A 33 7.39 2.52 -9.86
CA GLY A 33 7.46 3.27 -11.12
C GLY A 33 7.45 2.31 -12.33
N PRO A 34 8.42 2.41 -13.28
CA PRO A 34 8.49 1.51 -14.44
C PRO A 34 9.01 0.10 -14.09
N GLY A 35 9.64 -0.05 -12.93
CA GLY A 35 10.30 -1.29 -12.52
C GLY A 35 9.56 -2.04 -11.42
N ARG A 36 10.23 -3.08 -10.91
CA ARG A 36 9.78 -3.87 -9.76
C ARG A 36 10.97 -4.18 -8.87
N ILE A 37 10.71 -4.35 -7.58
CA ILE A 37 11.73 -4.73 -6.60
C ILE A 37 11.29 -5.95 -5.82
N ARG A 38 12.24 -6.82 -5.49
CA ARG A 38 12.02 -7.95 -4.59
C ARG A 38 11.68 -7.43 -3.20
N THR A 39 10.67 -8.01 -2.58
CA THR A 39 10.36 -7.70 -1.17
C THR A 39 11.11 -8.64 -0.24
N GLY A 40 11.63 -8.07 0.85
CA GLY A 40 12.39 -8.79 1.86
C GLY A 40 11.55 -9.14 3.08
N THR A 41 12.14 -8.98 4.27
CA THR A 41 11.47 -9.24 5.55
C THR A 41 10.21 -8.41 5.71
N MET A 42 9.16 -9.04 6.23
CA MET A 42 7.94 -8.33 6.64
C MET A 42 7.97 -8.09 8.15
N SER A 43 7.57 -6.89 8.58
CA SER A 43 7.38 -6.60 10.00
C SER A 43 6.16 -5.72 10.24
N ARG A 44 5.60 -5.81 11.45
CA ARG A 44 4.41 -5.05 11.88
C ARG A 44 4.80 -3.79 12.62
N PHE A 45 4.04 -2.71 12.44
CA PHE A 45 4.13 -1.50 13.25
C PHE A 45 2.75 -1.00 13.72
N THR A 46 2.72 -0.33 14.87
CA THR A 46 1.46 0.13 15.51
C THR A 46 1.34 1.64 15.66
N SER A 47 2.43 2.39 15.46
CA SER A 47 2.47 3.85 15.53
C SER A 47 3.49 4.42 14.54
N LEU A 48 3.42 5.73 14.30
CA LEU A 48 4.42 6.48 13.53
C LEU A 48 5.81 6.35 14.19
N GLU A 49 5.85 6.40 15.52
CA GLU A 49 7.08 6.18 16.28
C GLU A 49 7.72 4.81 16.01
N ASP A 50 6.94 3.74 16.06
CA ASP A 50 7.37 2.37 15.81
C ASP A 50 7.75 2.16 14.33
N LEU A 51 7.08 2.86 13.41
CA LEU A 51 7.50 2.95 12.01
C LEU A 51 8.89 3.58 11.89
N PHE A 52 9.15 4.69 12.59
CA PHE A 52 10.46 5.33 12.56
C PHE A 52 11.56 4.41 13.11
N ASP A 53 11.28 3.69 14.19
CA ASP A 53 12.24 2.74 14.75
C ASP A 53 12.60 1.63 13.76
N LYS A 54 11.63 1.10 13.01
CA LYS A 54 11.87 0.09 11.97
C LYS A 54 12.65 0.64 10.78
N LEU A 55 12.33 1.85 10.35
CA LEU A 55 13.07 2.51 9.27
C LEU A 55 14.52 2.81 9.68
N LEU A 56 14.77 3.15 10.96
CA LEU A 56 16.12 3.35 11.51
C LEU A 56 16.90 2.04 11.60
N ALA A 57 16.23 0.93 11.88
CA ALA A 57 16.84 -0.40 11.97
C ALA A 57 17.14 -1.04 10.60
N GLY A 58 16.57 -0.51 9.51
CA GLY A 58 16.83 -1.01 8.15
C GLY A 58 18.26 -0.71 7.66
N GLU A 59 18.49 -0.80 6.35
CA GLU A 59 19.77 -0.40 5.73
C GLU A 59 19.71 1.05 5.20
N PRO A 60 20.77 1.87 5.29
CA PRO A 60 20.80 3.19 4.65
C PRO A 60 20.71 3.07 3.12
N ASN A 61 20.28 4.15 2.44
CA ASN A 61 20.18 4.24 0.98
C ASN A 61 19.39 3.08 0.33
N SER A 62 18.41 2.52 1.05
CA SER A 62 17.65 1.35 0.62
C SER A 62 16.18 1.68 0.36
N HIS A 63 15.51 0.78 -0.35
CA HIS A 63 14.07 0.83 -0.57
C HIS A 63 13.32 0.27 0.63
N GLN A 64 12.22 0.91 1.01
CA GLN A 64 11.35 0.48 2.10
C GLN A 64 9.89 0.55 1.64
N VAL A 65 9.14 -0.53 1.80
CA VAL A 65 7.69 -0.55 1.50
C VAL A 65 6.93 -0.34 2.80
N VAL A 66 6.05 0.65 2.84
CA VAL A 66 5.23 0.96 4.02
C VAL A 66 3.76 0.82 3.65
N VAL A 67 3.08 -0.16 4.21
CA VAL A 67 1.65 -0.41 3.98
C VAL A 67 0.86 0.06 5.18
N SER A 68 -0.07 1.00 4.96
CA SER A 68 -0.91 1.58 6.01
C SER A 68 -2.21 2.09 5.39
N HIS A 69 -3.21 2.42 6.20
CA HIS A 69 -4.23 3.35 5.72
C HIS A 69 -3.64 4.75 5.60
N GLY A 70 -4.05 5.47 4.55
CA GLY A 70 -3.65 6.85 4.32
C GLY A 70 -4.79 7.65 3.71
N HIS A 71 -4.78 8.96 3.89
CA HIS A 71 -5.75 9.88 3.35
C HIS A 71 -5.05 11.15 2.86
N ALA A 72 -5.56 11.74 1.78
CA ALA A 72 -4.99 12.95 1.19
C ALA A 72 -4.93 14.15 2.17
N GLU A 73 -5.86 14.21 3.13
CA GLU A 73 -5.94 15.32 4.09
C GLU A 73 -5.43 14.95 5.49
N HIS A 74 -5.51 13.67 5.85
CA HIS A 74 -5.22 13.19 7.20
C HIS A 74 -3.90 12.42 7.30
N GLY A 75 -3.18 12.26 6.18
CA GLY A 75 -1.91 11.54 6.13
C GLY A 75 -2.08 10.07 6.44
N LEU A 76 -1.08 9.46 7.07
CA LEU A 76 -1.17 8.10 7.59
C LEU A 76 -2.17 8.08 8.75
N LEU A 77 -3.15 7.17 8.64
CA LEU A 77 -4.19 6.94 9.65
C LEU A 77 -3.66 5.97 10.71
N ILE A 78 -2.71 6.45 11.51
CA ILE A 78 -2.09 5.72 12.61
C ILE A 78 -1.80 6.66 13.78
N LYS A 79 -1.63 6.10 14.97
CA LYS A 79 -1.18 6.86 16.14
C LYS A 79 0.22 7.43 15.95
N PHE A 80 0.49 8.60 16.54
CA PHE A 80 1.85 9.15 16.55
C PHE A 80 2.81 8.32 17.41
N ALA A 81 2.36 7.95 18.62
CA ALA A 81 3.07 7.13 19.58
C ALA A 81 2.06 6.21 20.31
N ARG A 82 2.52 5.25 21.10
CA ARG A 82 1.64 4.27 21.78
C ARG A 82 0.56 4.94 22.64
N GLU A 83 0.94 6.00 23.33
CA GLU A 83 0.11 6.80 24.22
C GLU A 83 -0.74 7.87 23.52
N SER A 84 -0.54 8.09 22.22
CA SER A 84 -1.25 9.13 21.48
C SER A 84 -2.75 8.83 21.41
N ALA A 85 -3.56 9.85 21.72
CA ALA A 85 -5.02 9.80 21.61
C ALA A 85 -5.51 9.94 20.16
N PHE A 86 -4.69 10.51 19.27
CA PHE A 86 -5.06 10.78 17.88
C PHE A 86 -4.48 9.73 16.94
N THR A 87 -5.21 9.43 15.86
CA THR A 87 -4.91 8.33 14.92
C THR A 87 -4.73 8.82 13.48
N ALA A 88 -4.38 10.10 13.29
CA ALA A 88 -4.16 10.70 11.99
C ALA A 88 -2.98 11.67 12.07
N THR A 89 -2.01 11.49 11.18
CA THR A 89 -0.75 12.25 11.24
C THR A 89 -0.85 13.62 10.56
N GLY A 90 -1.65 13.74 9.49
CA GLY A 90 -2.06 14.99 8.86
C GLY A 90 -0.96 16.03 8.69
N ALA A 91 -1.32 17.30 8.88
CA ALA A 91 -0.38 18.42 8.79
C ALA A 91 0.70 18.42 9.89
N VAL A 92 0.55 17.63 10.95
CA VAL A 92 1.53 17.54 12.04
C VAL A 92 2.88 17.03 11.53
N ILE A 93 2.91 16.22 10.47
CA ILE A 93 4.18 15.77 9.87
C ILE A 93 5.02 16.93 9.33
N ALA A 94 4.40 17.97 8.78
CA ALA A 94 5.09 19.17 8.33
C ALA A 94 5.66 19.96 9.52
N LEU A 95 4.88 20.09 10.60
CA LEU A 95 5.35 20.71 11.84
C LEU A 95 6.56 19.95 12.42
N LEU A 96 6.49 18.63 12.50
CA LEU A 96 7.61 17.78 12.94
C LEU A 96 8.85 17.95 12.05
N SER A 97 8.67 18.10 10.73
CA SER A 97 9.79 18.41 9.81
C SER A 97 10.46 19.73 10.16
N THR A 98 9.69 20.80 10.39
CA THR A 98 10.27 22.11 10.73
C THR A 98 10.95 22.12 12.10
N LEU A 99 10.43 21.37 13.07
CA LEU A 99 11.07 21.15 14.36
C LEU A 99 12.38 20.38 14.23
N ALA A 100 12.42 19.36 13.37
CA ALA A 100 13.64 18.63 13.05
C ALA A 100 14.70 19.53 12.40
N ASP A 101 14.31 20.43 11.49
CA ASP A 101 15.21 21.44 10.92
C ASP A 101 15.79 22.38 11.98
N ALA A 102 14.96 22.85 12.91
CA ALA A 102 15.41 23.71 14.00
C ALA A 102 16.36 22.97 14.96
N ALA A 103 16.02 21.72 15.31
CA ALA A 103 16.88 20.88 16.15
C ALA A 103 18.24 20.61 15.48
N ALA A 104 18.26 20.29 14.18
CA ALA A 104 19.49 20.06 13.43
C ALA A 104 20.38 21.31 13.33
N LYS A 105 19.78 22.50 13.33
CA LYS A 105 20.50 23.79 13.35
C LYS A 105 20.89 24.27 14.75
N GLY A 106 20.51 23.53 15.81
CA GLY A 106 20.72 23.96 17.19
C GLY A 106 19.89 25.18 17.61
N THR A 107 18.81 25.49 16.88
CA THR A 107 17.94 26.65 17.15
C THR A 107 16.61 26.28 17.82
N LEU A 108 16.41 25.02 18.16
CA LEU A 108 15.25 24.56 18.91
C LEU A 108 15.46 24.80 20.41
N ALA A 109 14.75 25.78 20.97
CA ALA A 109 14.80 26.08 22.41
C ALA A 109 14.12 24.98 23.24
N ALA A 110 14.55 24.81 24.49
CA ALA A 110 13.99 23.80 25.40
C ALA A 110 12.49 23.99 25.70
N ASP A 111 12.01 25.23 25.63
CA ASP A 111 10.63 25.63 25.90
C ASP A 111 9.85 26.05 24.64
N ASP A 112 10.34 25.68 23.45
CA ASP A 112 9.81 26.07 22.15
C ASP A 112 8.29 25.83 22.04
N ALA A 113 7.55 26.90 21.76
CA ALA A 113 6.09 26.88 21.66
C ALA A 113 5.58 25.95 20.55
N ARG A 114 6.34 25.79 19.46
CA ARG A 114 5.98 24.89 18.34
C ARG A 114 6.07 23.42 18.77
N LEU A 115 7.04 23.07 19.61
CA LEU A 115 7.18 21.72 20.15
C LEU A 115 6.03 21.39 21.11
N LYS A 116 5.67 22.35 21.98
CA LYS A 116 4.48 22.24 22.85
C LYS A 116 3.20 22.07 22.02
N ASN A 117 3.03 22.87 20.98
CA ASN A 117 1.89 22.78 20.06
C ASN A 117 1.84 21.40 19.37
N ALA A 118 2.96 20.92 18.83
CA ALA A 118 3.03 19.59 18.21
C ALA A 118 2.61 18.49 19.21
N ALA A 119 3.09 18.55 20.45
CA ALA A 119 2.71 17.60 21.49
C ALA A 119 1.19 17.60 21.76
N THR A 120 0.58 18.79 21.86
CA THR A 120 -0.87 18.95 22.01
C THR A 120 -1.63 18.37 20.82
N MET A 121 -1.23 18.71 19.58
CA MET A 121 -1.86 18.20 18.35
C MET A 121 -1.74 16.67 18.22
N MET A 122 -0.68 16.09 18.75
CA MET A 122 -0.47 14.64 18.81
C MET A 122 -1.12 13.99 20.03
N GLY A 123 -1.61 14.76 21.00
CA GLY A 123 -2.17 14.25 22.25
C GLY A 123 -1.13 13.45 23.05
N VAL A 124 0.11 13.94 23.11
CA VAL A 124 1.24 13.29 23.80
C VAL A 124 1.97 14.29 24.68
N LYS A 125 2.90 13.80 25.50
CA LYS A 125 3.82 14.65 26.29
C LYS A 125 4.85 15.31 25.36
N VAL A 126 5.32 16.51 25.74
CA VAL A 126 6.39 17.24 25.03
C VAL A 126 7.64 16.38 24.81
N ALA A 127 8.02 15.56 25.81
CA ALA A 127 9.14 14.63 25.68
C ALA A 127 8.95 13.58 24.56
N THR A 128 7.72 13.15 24.30
CA THR A 128 7.40 12.25 23.18
C THR A 128 7.48 12.98 21.84
N ALA A 129 7.00 14.22 21.76
CA ALA A 129 7.19 15.04 20.57
C ALA A 129 8.67 15.25 20.24
N GLN A 130 9.49 15.57 21.24
CA GLN A 130 10.94 15.71 21.09
C GLN A 130 11.57 14.41 20.60
N ARG A 131 11.18 13.26 21.17
CA ARG A 131 11.70 11.95 20.75
C ARG A 131 11.40 11.63 19.28
N LEU A 132 10.22 12.01 18.79
CA LEU A 132 9.88 11.90 17.36
C LEU A 132 10.77 12.81 16.50
N VAL A 133 11.01 14.05 16.94
CA VAL A 133 11.93 14.99 16.26
C VAL A 133 13.35 14.42 16.19
N ASP A 134 13.86 13.85 17.28
CA ASP A 134 15.18 13.23 17.33
C ASP A 134 15.29 12.02 16.39
N LYS A 135 14.24 11.19 16.32
CA LYS A 135 14.16 10.06 15.38
C LYS A 135 14.15 10.53 13.92
N LEU A 136 13.43 11.60 13.60
CA LEU A 136 13.43 12.19 12.26
C LEU A 136 14.83 12.70 11.87
N ASN A 137 15.54 13.36 12.77
CA ASN A 137 16.92 13.79 12.52
C ASN A 137 17.85 12.62 12.21
N LYS A 138 17.71 11.50 12.94
CA LYS A 138 18.45 10.27 12.63
C LYS A 138 18.03 9.66 11.29
N LEU A 139 16.74 9.65 10.98
CA LEU A 139 16.21 9.11 9.71
C LEU A 139 16.70 9.90 8.49
N ARG A 140 16.83 11.22 8.61
CA ARG A 140 17.29 12.10 7.51
C ARG A 140 18.69 11.78 7.01
N ALA A 141 19.53 11.17 7.85
CA ALA A 141 20.86 10.68 7.49
C ALA A 141 20.81 9.37 6.69
N ARG A 142 19.68 8.66 6.70
CA ARG A 142 19.52 7.34 6.08
C ARG A 142 19.22 7.39 4.58
N LYS A 143 18.68 8.51 4.06
CA LYS A 143 18.36 8.73 2.63
C LYS A 143 17.58 7.58 1.99
N LEU A 144 16.56 7.09 2.69
CA LEU A 144 15.73 5.97 2.25
C LEU A 144 14.86 6.33 1.03
N ILE A 145 14.51 5.34 0.22
CA ILE A 145 13.45 5.45 -0.80
C ILE A 145 12.22 4.75 -0.24
N ILE A 146 11.13 5.49 -0.02
CA ILE A 146 9.95 4.98 0.71
C ILE A 146 8.76 4.82 -0.24
N HIS A 147 8.22 3.61 -0.31
CA HIS A 147 7.06 3.26 -1.11
C HIS A 147 5.85 3.10 -0.18
N ILE A 148 5.09 4.18 0.00
CA ILE A 148 3.87 4.15 0.79
C ILE A 148 2.76 3.50 -0.04
N ARG A 149 2.10 2.49 0.52
CA ARG A 149 0.88 1.86 0.01
C ARG A 149 -0.25 2.22 0.96
N GLY A 150 -0.73 3.45 0.78
CA GLY A 150 -1.46 4.26 1.75
C GLY A 150 -2.81 4.78 1.26
N CYS A 151 -3.70 3.90 0.81
CA CYS A 151 -4.94 4.26 0.08
C CYS A 151 -4.71 5.35 -0.97
N ASN A 152 -5.12 6.61 -0.75
CA ASN A 152 -4.99 7.74 -1.69
C ASN A 152 -4.11 8.90 -1.16
N ILE A 153 -3.21 8.63 -0.21
CA ILE A 153 -2.36 9.68 0.40
C ILE A 153 -1.57 10.52 -0.61
N GLY A 154 -1.22 9.95 -1.77
CA GLY A 154 -0.53 10.64 -2.86
C GLY A 154 -1.40 11.66 -3.61
N ALA A 155 -2.70 11.75 -3.34
CA ALA A 155 -3.57 12.76 -3.95
C ALA A 155 -3.25 14.18 -3.44
N ASN A 156 -2.48 14.30 -2.36
CA ASN A 156 -1.99 15.57 -1.83
C ASN A 156 -0.44 15.63 -1.91
N PRO A 157 0.13 16.21 -2.99
CA PRO A 157 1.58 16.32 -3.16
C PRO A 157 2.28 17.12 -2.06
N THR A 158 1.61 18.13 -1.48
CA THR A 158 2.15 18.94 -0.39
C THR A 158 2.36 18.10 0.86
N LEU A 159 1.35 17.29 1.22
CA LEU A 159 1.45 16.38 2.36
C LEU A 159 2.51 15.30 2.12
N LEU A 160 2.58 14.73 0.92
CA LEU A 160 3.59 13.73 0.58
C LEU A 160 5.01 14.33 0.65
N SER A 161 5.18 15.55 0.18
CA SER A 161 6.44 16.30 0.28
C SER A 161 6.82 16.56 1.74
N ALA A 162 5.84 16.82 2.61
CA ALA A 162 6.08 16.96 4.05
C ALA A 162 6.59 15.66 4.69
N TYR A 163 6.08 14.48 4.30
CA TYR A 163 6.67 13.21 4.73
C TYR A 163 8.10 13.04 4.25
N LYS A 164 8.37 13.38 2.99
CA LYS A 164 9.72 13.28 2.42
C LYS A 164 10.70 14.17 3.18
N SER A 165 10.33 15.42 3.44
CA SER A 165 11.14 16.38 4.19
C SER A 165 11.32 15.97 5.66
N ALA A 166 10.26 15.46 6.31
CA ALA A 166 10.35 14.97 7.67
C ALA A 166 11.35 13.82 7.79
N MET A 167 11.18 12.78 6.97
CA MET A 167 12.02 11.57 7.00
C MET A 167 13.38 11.76 6.32
N GLY A 168 13.60 12.85 5.58
CA GLY A 168 14.76 13.07 4.72
C GLY A 168 14.95 11.98 3.68
N ALA A 169 13.84 11.45 3.18
CA ALA A 169 13.83 10.40 2.16
C ALA A 169 14.38 10.93 0.83
N ALA A 170 15.08 10.08 0.09
CA ALA A 170 15.55 10.40 -1.26
C ALA A 170 14.36 10.54 -2.22
N ALA A 171 13.36 9.68 -2.07
CA ALA A 171 12.09 9.74 -2.77
C ALA A 171 10.98 9.11 -1.93
N ILE A 172 9.75 9.61 -2.10
CA ILE A 172 8.55 8.93 -1.62
C ILE A 172 7.61 8.68 -2.78
N THR A 173 7.16 7.44 -2.95
CA THR A 173 6.08 7.11 -3.88
C THR A 173 4.81 6.74 -3.14
N ALA A 174 3.65 7.16 -3.62
CA ALA A 174 2.36 6.77 -3.07
C ALA A 174 1.25 6.71 -4.11
N PRO A 175 0.22 5.89 -3.91
CA PRO A 175 -0.99 5.94 -4.71
C PRO A 175 -1.75 7.27 -4.53
N ASN A 176 -2.13 7.90 -5.64
CA ASN A 176 -2.95 9.11 -5.66
C ASN A 176 -4.46 8.85 -5.82
N VAL A 177 -4.84 7.58 -5.91
CA VAL A 177 -6.21 7.10 -5.97
C VAL A 177 -6.37 5.96 -4.98
N ARG A 178 -7.54 5.33 -4.93
CA ARG A 178 -7.76 4.24 -3.98
C ARG A 178 -6.92 3.02 -4.32
N MET A 179 -6.21 2.52 -3.32
CA MET A 179 -5.46 1.26 -3.35
C MET A 179 -6.03 0.26 -2.37
N VAL A 180 -6.22 -0.98 -2.83
CA VAL A 180 -6.71 -2.08 -1.99
C VAL A 180 -6.08 -3.40 -2.39
N TYR A 181 -6.10 -4.37 -1.49
CA TYR A 181 -5.71 -5.75 -1.76
C TYR A 181 -6.98 -6.60 -1.78
N ALA A 182 -7.29 -7.18 -2.94
CA ALA A 182 -8.49 -7.96 -3.18
C ALA A 182 -8.18 -9.46 -3.18
N GLY A 183 -8.97 -10.25 -2.46
CA GLY A 183 -8.85 -11.70 -2.45
C GLY A 183 -9.65 -12.30 -3.61
N ILE A 184 -8.97 -12.76 -4.65
CA ILE A 184 -9.62 -13.27 -5.84
C ILE A 184 -9.75 -14.78 -5.72
N ASN A 185 -10.99 -15.28 -5.69
CA ASN A 185 -11.30 -16.72 -5.64
C ASN A 185 -12.15 -17.12 -6.85
N PRO A 186 -11.53 -17.38 -8.01
CA PRO A 186 -12.26 -17.70 -9.23
C PRO A 186 -13.05 -19.00 -9.11
N ARG A 187 -14.26 -18.99 -9.63
CA ARG A 187 -15.15 -20.15 -9.72
C ARG A 187 -15.65 -20.34 -11.15
N LYS A 188 -16.23 -21.51 -11.44
CA LYS A 188 -16.89 -21.72 -12.73
C LYS A 188 -18.08 -20.76 -12.88
N PRO A 189 -18.37 -20.28 -14.10
CA PRO A 189 -19.63 -19.59 -14.38
C PRO A 189 -20.84 -20.40 -13.88
N PRO A 190 -21.95 -19.73 -13.49
CA PRO A 190 -23.17 -20.42 -13.12
C PRO A 190 -23.66 -21.34 -14.24
N LYS A 191 -24.36 -22.43 -13.89
CA LYS A 191 -24.88 -23.39 -14.86
C LYS A 191 -25.71 -22.68 -15.94
N GLY A 192 -25.39 -22.95 -17.21
CA GLY A 192 -26.08 -22.36 -18.37
C GLY A 192 -25.58 -20.97 -18.76
N ILE A 193 -24.57 -20.42 -18.07
CA ILE A 193 -23.92 -19.15 -18.42
C ILE A 193 -22.50 -19.45 -18.89
N SER A 194 -22.13 -18.99 -20.08
CA SER A 194 -20.79 -19.08 -20.63
C SER A 194 -19.90 -17.90 -20.18
N MET A 195 -18.58 -18.03 -20.33
CA MET A 195 -17.68 -16.88 -20.14
C MET A 195 -18.00 -15.75 -21.14
N GLY A 196 -18.45 -16.06 -22.36
CA GLY A 196 -18.85 -15.05 -23.34
C GLY A 196 -20.07 -14.25 -22.89
N ASP A 197 -21.05 -14.94 -22.30
CA ASP A 197 -22.27 -14.32 -21.76
C ASP A 197 -21.92 -13.33 -20.64
N LEU A 198 -20.94 -13.67 -19.79
CA LEU A 198 -20.44 -12.78 -18.72
C LEU A 198 -19.68 -11.55 -19.24
N VAL A 199 -19.16 -11.58 -20.47
CA VAL A 199 -18.51 -10.43 -21.10
C VAL A 199 -19.53 -9.51 -21.76
N GLY A 200 -20.50 -10.07 -22.48
CA GLY A 200 -21.46 -9.30 -23.28
C GLY A 200 -22.77 -8.98 -22.57
N ASP A 201 -23.51 -10.03 -22.21
CA ASP A 201 -24.96 -9.93 -21.96
C ASP A 201 -25.31 -9.89 -20.47
N VAL A 202 -24.50 -10.52 -19.62
CA VAL A 202 -24.75 -10.63 -18.18
C VAL A 202 -23.98 -9.54 -17.44
N LYS A 203 -24.69 -8.48 -17.02
CA LYS A 203 -24.10 -7.41 -16.20
C LYS A 203 -23.90 -7.87 -14.74
N PRO A 204 -22.93 -7.28 -14.01
CA PRO A 204 -22.84 -7.46 -12.56
C PRO A 204 -24.16 -7.10 -11.89
N LYS A 205 -24.64 -7.96 -10.98
CA LYS A 205 -25.93 -7.76 -10.32
C LYS A 205 -25.93 -6.63 -9.29
N MET A 206 -24.76 -6.34 -8.73
CA MET A 206 -24.62 -5.43 -7.60
C MET A 206 -24.12 -4.04 -8.05
N PRO A 207 -24.66 -2.94 -7.49
CA PRO A 207 -24.21 -1.60 -7.82
C PRO A 207 -22.76 -1.37 -7.39
N HIS A 208 -22.08 -0.43 -8.05
CA HIS A 208 -20.66 -0.07 -7.84
C HIS A 208 -19.67 -1.23 -8.05
N THR A 209 -20.07 -2.21 -8.88
CA THR A 209 -19.19 -3.31 -9.28
C THR A 209 -18.40 -2.91 -10.52
N ARG A 210 -17.07 -3.00 -10.42
CA ARG A 210 -16.12 -2.77 -11.52
C ARG A 210 -15.68 -4.13 -12.07
N ARG A 211 -16.24 -4.51 -13.21
CA ARG A 211 -15.91 -5.76 -13.92
C ARG A 211 -14.72 -5.55 -14.83
N ARG A 212 -13.81 -6.52 -14.82
CA ARG A 212 -12.72 -6.62 -15.78
C ARG A 212 -12.66 -8.01 -16.40
N PHE A 213 -12.54 -8.04 -17.72
CA PHE A 213 -12.27 -9.25 -18.49
C PHE A 213 -10.80 -9.25 -18.89
N PHE A 214 -10.11 -10.36 -18.65
CA PHE A 214 -8.74 -10.58 -19.07
C PHE A 214 -8.71 -11.78 -20.02
N PRO A 215 -8.47 -11.55 -21.33
CA PRO A 215 -8.23 -12.64 -22.26
C PRO A 215 -6.85 -13.23 -22.02
N TRP A 216 -6.72 -14.55 -22.09
CA TRP A 216 -5.41 -15.18 -22.06
C TRP A 216 -4.76 -15.08 -23.45
N PRO A 217 -3.58 -14.45 -23.59
CA PRO A 217 -3.00 -14.15 -24.90
C PRO A 217 -2.29 -15.35 -25.56
N GLU A 218 -1.95 -16.40 -24.81
CA GLU A 218 -1.01 -17.46 -25.25
C GLU A 218 -1.64 -18.86 -25.16
N ASN A 219 -2.02 -19.50 -26.27
CA ASN A 219 -2.63 -20.85 -26.34
C ASN A 219 -3.90 -21.04 -25.47
N SER A 220 -4.93 -21.69 -26.02
CA SER A 220 -6.28 -21.76 -25.43
C SER A 220 -6.39 -22.50 -24.08
N TYR A 221 -5.31 -23.09 -23.56
CA TYR A 221 -5.34 -23.95 -22.38
C TYR A 221 -5.80 -23.23 -21.11
N VAL A 222 -5.31 -22.01 -20.85
CA VAL A 222 -5.63 -21.32 -19.58
C VAL A 222 -7.04 -20.73 -19.60
N GLY A 223 -7.45 -20.22 -20.75
CA GLY A 223 -8.72 -19.52 -20.93
C GLY A 223 -8.80 -18.17 -20.19
N PRO A 224 -9.86 -17.37 -20.46
CA PRO A 224 -10.02 -16.05 -19.87
C PRO A 224 -10.36 -16.10 -18.38
N ILE A 225 -10.15 -14.97 -17.69
CA ILE A 225 -10.69 -14.72 -16.35
C ILE A 225 -11.52 -13.43 -16.35
N ILE A 226 -12.62 -13.43 -15.60
CA ILE A 226 -13.41 -12.23 -15.30
C ILE A 226 -13.31 -11.97 -13.81
N ILE A 227 -13.05 -10.71 -13.43
CA ILE A 227 -12.92 -10.30 -12.04
C ILE A 227 -13.78 -9.07 -11.82
N ASP A 228 -14.72 -9.20 -10.90
CA ASP A 228 -15.57 -8.15 -10.38
C ASP A 228 -15.03 -7.71 -9.03
N ILE A 229 -14.82 -6.40 -8.89
CA ILE A 229 -14.48 -5.78 -7.61
C ILE A 229 -15.57 -4.77 -7.28
N ARG A 230 -16.25 -5.00 -6.17
CA ARG A 230 -17.30 -4.14 -5.67
C ARG A 230 -16.82 -3.41 -4.44
N ASP A 231 -17.06 -2.11 -4.47
CA ASP A 231 -16.90 -1.24 -3.32
C ASP A 231 -18.23 -1.13 -2.57
N ILE A 232 -18.28 -1.54 -1.30
CA ILE A 232 -19.52 -1.59 -0.54
C ILE A 232 -19.79 -0.26 0.16
N ASP A 233 -18.76 0.36 0.73
CA ASP A 233 -18.90 1.49 1.65
C ASP A 233 -18.04 2.70 1.29
N GLY A 234 -17.36 2.70 0.15
CA GLY A 234 -16.47 3.81 -0.23
C GLY A 234 -15.15 3.83 0.54
N HIS A 235 -14.91 2.84 1.43
CA HIS A 235 -13.79 2.87 2.36
C HIS A 235 -13.07 1.52 2.45
N THR A 236 -13.52 0.63 3.34
CA THR A 236 -12.74 -0.56 3.76
C THR A 236 -13.38 -1.87 3.34
N ARG A 237 -14.66 -1.86 2.98
CA ARG A 237 -15.40 -3.08 2.67
C ARG A 237 -15.48 -3.28 1.18
N LEU A 238 -14.89 -4.38 0.73
CA LEU A 238 -14.92 -4.83 -0.64
C LEU A 238 -15.57 -6.20 -0.72
N ASP A 239 -16.21 -6.43 -1.87
CA ASP A 239 -16.65 -7.75 -2.29
C ASP A 239 -16.02 -8.06 -3.65
N THR A 240 -15.75 -9.33 -3.89
CA THR A 240 -15.08 -9.78 -5.11
C THR A 240 -15.77 -11.01 -5.63
N GLU A 241 -16.07 -11.01 -6.92
CA GLU A 241 -16.56 -12.18 -7.64
C GLU A 241 -15.65 -12.43 -8.84
N ALA A 242 -15.24 -13.67 -9.07
CA ALA A 242 -14.34 -13.98 -10.17
C ALA A 242 -14.74 -15.29 -10.85
N PHE A 243 -14.56 -15.33 -12.18
CA PHE A 243 -14.98 -16.44 -13.02
C PHE A 243 -13.87 -16.94 -13.92
N ILE A 244 -13.73 -18.27 -14.00
CA ILE A 244 -12.80 -18.99 -14.88
C ILE A 244 -13.40 -20.36 -15.23
N ASN A 245 -13.08 -20.90 -16.41
CA ASN A 245 -13.60 -22.22 -16.84
C ASN A 245 -13.06 -23.38 -15.98
N ASP A 246 -11.79 -23.30 -15.56
CA ASP A 246 -11.17 -24.27 -14.66
C ASP A 246 -10.42 -23.57 -13.52
N PRO A 247 -10.96 -23.57 -12.29
CA PRO A 247 -10.33 -22.95 -11.12
C PRO A 247 -8.93 -23.46 -10.78
N ALA A 248 -8.55 -24.67 -11.24
CA ALA A 248 -7.21 -25.19 -11.04
C ALA A 248 -6.13 -24.33 -11.73
N LEU A 249 -6.52 -23.54 -12.74
CA LEU A 249 -5.64 -22.67 -13.52
C LEU A 249 -5.44 -21.28 -12.89
N THR A 250 -6.06 -21.02 -11.73
CA THR A 250 -5.93 -19.75 -11.01
C THR A 250 -4.48 -19.30 -10.79
N PRO A 251 -3.51 -20.18 -10.45
CA PRO A 251 -2.11 -19.76 -10.26
C PRO A 251 -1.47 -19.14 -11.51
N HIS A 252 -1.90 -19.52 -12.72
CA HIS A 252 -1.43 -18.90 -13.97
C HIS A 252 -1.87 -17.44 -14.06
N TRP A 253 -3.13 -17.15 -13.74
CA TRP A 253 -3.65 -15.79 -13.68
C TRP A 253 -3.04 -14.96 -12.55
N ALA A 254 -2.84 -15.57 -11.38
CA ALA A 254 -2.15 -14.92 -10.28
C ALA A 254 -0.75 -14.48 -10.69
N THR A 255 0.00 -15.35 -11.38
CA THR A 255 1.31 -15.02 -11.93
C THR A 255 1.23 -14.01 -13.06
N LYS A 256 0.25 -14.08 -13.97
CA LYS A 256 0.13 -13.13 -15.08
C LYS A 256 -0.21 -11.72 -14.59
N LEU A 257 -1.06 -11.57 -13.57
CA LEU A 257 -1.51 -10.28 -13.07
C LEU A 257 -0.56 -9.66 -12.03
N ASN A 258 0.07 -10.49 -11.20
CA ASN A 258 1.05 -10.04 -10.20
C ASN A 258 2.51 -10.18 -10.69
N GLY A 259 2.75 -10.77 -11.85
CA GLY A 259 4.06 -11.15 -12.38
C GLY A 259 4.76 -12.32 -11.66
N GLU A 260 4.43 -12.59 -10.40
CA GLU A 260 4.87 -13.78 -9.68
C GLU A 260 3.81 -14.21 -8.66
N TRP A 261 3.66 -15.52 -8.47
CA TRP A 261 2.81 -16.06 -7.43
C TRP A 261 3.28 -17.45 -6.97
N LYS A 262 3.98 -17.49 -5.84
CA LYS A 262 4.44 -18.74 -5.21
C LYS A 262 3.29 -19.38 -4.45
N GLN A 263 2.84 -20.51 -4.94
CA GLN A 263 1.83 -21.33 -4.27
C GLN A 263 2.18 -22.80 -4.42
N ALA A 264 2.24 -23.52 -3.28
CA ALA A 264 2.49 -24.94 -3.31
C ALA A 264 1.30 -25.68 -3.97
N PRO A 265 1.54 -26.70 -4.81
CA PRO A 265 0.47 -27.52 -5.38
C PRO A 265 -0.42 -28.10 -4.27
N LYS A 266 -1.75 -28.03 -4.45
CA LYS A 266 -2.76 -28.53 -3.48
C LYS A 266 -2.77 -27.88 -2.09
N ALA A 267 -2.06 -26.75 -1.90
CA ALA A 267 -2.20 -25.99 -0.66
C ALA A 267 -3.64 -25.50 -0.46
N ALA A 268 -4.06 -25.30 0.79
CA ALA A 268 -5.29 -24.56 1.09
C ALA A 268 -5.29 -23.25 0.29
N ASN A 269 -6.44 -22.91 -0.32
CA ASN A 269 -6.60 -21.74 -1.18
C ASN A 269 -5.81 -21.77 -2.51
N SER A 270 -5.40 -22.95 -3.03
CA SER A 270 -4.72 -23.12 -4.34
C SER A 270 -5.47 -22.54 -5.54
N THR A 271 -6.78 -22.32 -5.39
CA THR A 271 -7.66 -21.73 -6.39
C THR A 271 -7.95 -20.25 -6.11
N SER A 272 -7.07 -19.55 -5.38
CA SER A 272 -7.25 -18.13 -5.09
C SER A 272 -5.91 -17.41 -5.00
N PHE A 273 -5.95 -16.10 -5.22
CA PHE A 273 -4.79 -15.24 -5.08
C PHE A 273 -5.17 -13.88 -4.51
N VAL A 274 -4.17 -13.08 -4.18
CA VAL A 274 -4.36 -11.68 -3.77
C VAL A 274 -3.90 -10.78 -4.91
N LEU A 275 -4.72 -9.80 -5.24
CA LEU A 275 -4.43 -8.82 -6.27
C LEU A 275 -4.46 -7.40 -5.65
N PRO A 276 -3.34 -6.67 -5.62
CA PRO A 276 -3.37 -5.24 -5.36
C PRO A 276 -4.01 -4.56 -6.56
N VAL A 277 -5.00 -3.71 -6.32
CA VAL A 277 -5.64 -2.94 -7.38
C VAL A 277 -5.70 -1.47 -7.03
N LEU A 278 -5.63 -0.64 -8.08
CA LEU A 278 -5.80 0.81 -8.01
C LEU A 278 -7.00 1.23 -8.85
N TRP A 279 -7.81 2.14 -8.36
CA TRP A 279 -8.83 2.80 -9.18
C TRP A 279 -9.11 4.21 -8.70
N ASP A 280 -9.46 5.09 -9.64
CA ASP A 280 -10.14 6.33 -9.34
C ASP A 280 -11.64 6.05 -9.12
N ASN A 281 -12.28 6.68 -8.14
CA ASN A 281 -13.71 6.47 -7.89
C ASN A 281 -14.57 6.85 -9.10
N ASN A 282 -14.08 7.76 -9.95
CA ASN A 282 -14.74 8.16 -11.21
C ASN A 282 -14.50 7.19 -12.37
N GLU A 283 -13.60 6.22 -12.22
CA GLU A 283 -13.35 5.18 -13.22
C GLU A 283 -14.32 4.01 -13.05
N SER A 284 -14.82 3.50 -14.17
CA SER A 284 -15.61 2.26 -14.25
C SER A 284 -14.76 0.99 -14.14
N THR A 285 -13.43 1.13 -14.08
CA THR A 285 -12.45 0.06 -14.05
C THR A 285 -11.46 0.25 -12.91
N TRP A 286 -10.66 -0.79 -12.66
CA TRP A 286 -9.46 -0.76 -11.84
C TRP A 286 -8.25 -1.24 -12.65
N HIS A 287 -7.06 -1.08 -12.10
CA HIS A 287 -5.78 -1.42 -12.73
C HIS A 287 -5.01 -2.44 -11.89
N ALA A 288 -4.34 -3.38 -12.56
CA ALA A 288 -3.48 -4.41 -11.95
C ALA A 288 -1.99 -3.99 -11.94
N PRO A 289 -1.13 -4.55 -11.06
CA PRO A 289 0.23 -4.06 -10.83
C PRO A 289 1.16 -3.99 -12.05
N LEU A 290 0.92 -4.79 -13.09
CA LEU A 290 1.72 -4.81 -14.31
C LEU A 290 1.21 -3.86 -15.40
N GLU A 291 0.05 -3.23 -15.18
CA GLU A 291 -0.58 -2.37 -16.16
C GLU A 291 -0.04 -0.94 -16.06
N GLU A 292 0.02 -0.27 -17.20
CA GLU A 292 0.47 1.12 -17.27
C GLU A 292 -0.43 2.05 -16.44
N GLY A 293 -1.73 1.79 -16.42
CA GLY A 293 -2.68 2.54 -15.58
C GLY A 293 -2.33 2.45 -14.09
N TYR A 294 -1.86 1.30 -13.59
CA TYR A 294 -1.45 1.16 -12.19
C TYR A 294 -0.25 2.04 -11.87
N ARG A 295 0.76 2.07 -12.76
CA ARG A 295 1.98 2.87 -12.57
C ARG A 295 1.67 4.36 -12.57
N ARG A 296 0.82 4.82 -13.49
CA ARG A 296 0.41 6.24 -13.59
C ARG A 296 -0.32 6.76 -12.35
N LYS A 297 -0.90 5.85 -11.56
CA LYS A 297 -1.58 6.17 -10.30
C LYS A 297 -0.64 6.19 -9.09
N LEU A 298 0.64 5.87 -9.28
CA LEU A 298 1.68 6.06 -8.27
C LEU A 298 2.40 7.39 -8.53
N VAL A 299 2.24 8.36 -7.63
CA VAL A 299 2.97 9.63 -7.69
C VAL A 299 4.27 9.55 -6.91
N MET A 300 5.21 10.43 -7.22
CA MET A 300 6.51 10.51 -6.58
C MET A 300 6.85 11.97 -6.23
N VAL A 301 7.47 12.16 -5.06
CA VAL A 301 8.06 13.43 -4.60
C VAL A 301 9.48 13.23 -4.11
#